data_AF-A0A6J1MQW1-F1
#
_entry.id   AF-A0A6J1MQW1-F1
#
_cell.length_a   1.000
_cell.length_b   1.000
_cell.length_c   1.000
_cell.angle_alpha   90.00
_cell.angle_beta   90.00
_cell.angle_gamma   90.00
#
_symmetry.space_group_name_H-M   'P 1'
#
loop_
_entity.id
_entity.type
_entity.pdbx_description
1 polymer ?
#
loop_
_entity_poly.entity_id
_entity_poly.type
_entity_poly.pdbx_seq_one_letter_code
_entity_poly.pdbx_strand_id
1 'polypeptide(L)'
;MTVMLPVMLLAVFSACQAAPECKNCVMLGKEEKAMFRAHSDACFAASGAPRDAVLRLLRGEPLDEPALRRHVYCVLRRCKLIGKDGKLQKAAVMGKLARADARDATKVLESCGQQGDKPEDLAWSLFRCGLDRKAMLLHHLPNDTDDDM
;
A
#
# COMPACT_ATOMS: atom_id res chain seq x y z
N MET A 1 4.43 -65.85 16.45
CA MET A 1 3.37 -65.12 15.74
C MET A 1 3.79 -63.67 15.70
N THR A 2 4.29 -63.23 14.55
CA THR A 2 4.83 -61.89 14.31
C THR A 2 3.84 -61.18 13.40
N VAL A 3 3.23 -60.08 13.84
CA VAL A 3 2.27 -59.31 13.04
C VAL A 3 2.78 -57.88 12.87
N MET A 4 2.59 -57.42 11.64
CA MET A 4 3.20 -56.25 10.98
C MET A 4 2.74 -54.89 11.53
N LEU A 5 3.65 -53.93 11.36
CA LEU A 5 3.52 -52.47 11.37
C LEU A 5 2.22 -51.92 10.71
N PRO A 6 1.78 -50.70 11.07
CA PRO A 6 2.36 -49.54 10.38
C PRO A 6 2.70 -48.35 11.29
N VAL A 7 3.92 -47.86 11.06
CA VAL A 7 4.39 -46.50 11.33
C VAL A 7 3.40 -45.53 10.69
N MET A 8 2.55 -44.91 11.50
CA MET A 8 1.82 -43.71 11.13
C MET A 8 2.85 -42.58 11.02
N LEU A 9 3.27 -42.29 9.78
CA LEU A 9 3.97 -41.05 9.46
C LEU A 9 3.12 -39.87 9.94
N LEU A 10 3.65 -39.11 10.90
CA LEU A 10 3.20 -37.76 11.20
C LEU A 10 3.39 -36.91 9.94
N ALA A 11 2.31 -36.75 9.17
CA ALA A 11 2.24 -35.76 8.11
C ALA A 11 2.42 -34.38 8.76
N VAL A 12 3.62 -33.82 8.61
CA VAL A 12 3.85 -32.39 8.81
C VAL A 12 3.13 -31.68 7.66
N PHE A 13 1.81 -31.57 7.78
CA PHE A 13 1.07 -30.50 7.12
C PHE A 13 1.51 -29.21 7.79
N SER A 14 2.66 -28.69 7.35
CA SER A 14 2.97 -27.28 7.52
C SER A 14 1.89 -26.57 6.72
N ALA A 15 0.79 -26.24 7.40
CA ALA A 15 -0.20 -25.33 6.89
C ALA A 15 0.57 -24.05 6.59
N CYS A 16 0.87 -23.85 5.31
CA CYS A 16 1.00 -22.52 4.76
C CYS A 16 -0.34 -21.87 5.10
N GLN A 17 -0.41 -21.20 6.26
CA GLN A 17 -1.57 -20.44 6.64
C GLN A 17 -1.63 -19.33 5.62
N ALA A 18 -2.38 -19.59 4.54
CA ALA A 18 -2.85 -18.55 3.67
C ALA A 18 -3.52 -17.54 4.59
N ALA A 19 -2.86 -16.40 4.77
CA ALA A 19 -3.44 -15.28 5.49
C ALA A 19 -4.84 -15.06 4.92
N PRO A 20 -5.84 -14.76 5.77
CA PRO A 20 -7.23 -14.63 5.33
C PRO A 20 -7.27 -13.76 4.08
N GLU A 21 -7.87 -14.31 3.01
CA GLU A 21 -8.01 -13.65 1.71
C GLU A 21 -8.47 -12.22 1.95
N CYS A 22 -7.56 -11.28 1.74
CA CYS A 22 -7.87 -9.88 1.87
C CYS A 22 -8.70 -9.50 0.64
N LYS A 23 -10.02 -9.63 0.77
CA LYS A 23 -11.00 -9.40 -0.31
C LYS A 23 -10.91 -8.01 -0.95
N ASN A 24 -10.22 -7.06 -0.30
CA ASN A 24 -10.00 -5.69 -0.77
C ASN A 24 -8.52 -5.32 -0.91
N CYS A 25 -7.59 -6.28 -0.82
CA CYS A 25 -6.18 -5.96 -1.00
C CYS A 25 -5.88 -5.73 -2.48
N VAL A 26 -5.45 -4.51 -2.78
CA VAL A 26 -4.99 -4.15 -4.11
C VAL A 26 -3.56 -4.65 -4.28
N MET A 27 -3.37 -5.62 -5.18
CA MET A 27 -2.02 -6.08 -5.53
C MET A 27 -1.44 -5.17 -6.61
N LEU A 28 -0.49 -4.32 -6.22
CA LEU A 28 0.33 -3.59 -7.19
C LEU A 28 1.35 -4.54 -7.82
N GLY A 29 1.45 -4.53 -9.15
CA GLY A 29 2.47 -5.24 -9.90
C GLY A 29 3.86 -4.61 -9.72
N LYS A 30 4.89 -5.27 -10.28
CA LYS A 30 6.29 -4.82 -10.19
C LYS A 30 6.48 -3.41 -10.77
N GLU A 31 5.78 -3.10 -11.86
CA GLU A 31 5.86 -1.80 -12.54
C GLU A 31 5.26 -0.68 -11.70
N GLU A 32 4.09 -0.89 -11.10
CA GLU A 32 3.44 0.10 -10.24
C GLU A 32 4.26 0.37 -8.97
N LYS A 33 4.89 -0.68 -8.42
CA LYS A 33 5.82 -0.57 -7.28
C LYS A 33 7.07 0.25 -7.63
N ALA A 34 7.69 -0.02 -8.78
CA ALA A 34 8.84 0.75 -9.26
C ALA A 34 8.48 2.22 -9.50
N MET A 35 7.32 2.49 -10.10
CA MET A 35 6.82 3.85 -10.33
C MET A 35 6.58 4.60 -9.01
N PHE A 36 5.96 3.93 -8.02
CA PHE A 36 5.76 4.52 -6.69
C PHE A 36 7.10 4.86 -6.01
N ARG A 37 8.08 3.95 -6.06
CA ARG A 37 9.43 4.18 -5.51
C ARG A 37 10.10 5.39 -6.18
N ALA A 38 10.10 5.46 -7.50
CA ALA A 38 10.68 6.58 -8.25
C ALA A 38 10.01 7.93 -7.91
N HIS A 39 8.68 7.95 -7.72
CA HIS A 39 7.97 9.15 -7.29
C HIS A 39 8.27 9.54 -5.84
N SER A 40 8.37 8.57 -4.94
CA SER A 40 8.82 8.77 -3.56
C SER A 40 10.22 9.38 -3.51
N ASP A 41 11.16 8.82 -4.27
CA ASP A 41 12.53 9.33 -4.34
C ASP A 41 12.59 10.79 -4.80
N ALA A 42 11.79 11.13 -5.82
CA ALA A 42 11.69 12.49 -6.33
C ALA A 42 10.95 13.47 -5.40
N CYS A 43 10.40 13.01 -4.27
CA CYS A 43 9.66 13.81 -3.30
C CYS A 43 10.44 14.07 -1.99
N PHE A 44 11.55 13.38 -1.72
CA PHE A 44 12.31 13.60 -0.48
C PHE A 44 12.81 15.03 -0.34
N ALA A 45 13.46 15.57 -1.38
CA ALA A 45 14.01 16.93 -1.34
C ALA A 45 12.94 18.00 -1.09
N ALA A 46 11.76 17.87 -1.71
CA ALA A 46 10.68 18.85 -1.58
C ALA A 46 9.90 18.72 -0.25
N SER A 47 9.80 17.52 0.30
CA SER A 47 9.03 17.26 1.52
C SER A 47 9.83 17.51 2.79
N GLY A 48 11.15 17.26 2.74
CA GLY A 48 12.03 17.22 3.91
C GLY A 48 11.77 16.00 4.80
N ALA A 49 11.05 14.98 4.32
CA ALA A 49 10.76 13.79 5.10
C ALA A 49 12.02 12.91 5.26
N PRO A 50 12.32 12.41 6.47
CA PRO A 50 13.35 11.40 6.67
C PRO A 50 13.00 10.11 5.93
N ARG A 51 13.99 9.47 5.29
CA ARG A 51 13.78 8.21 4.56
C ARG A 51 13.26 7.10 5.48
N ASP A 52 13.82 7.00 6.68
CA ASP A 52 13.39 6.03 7.69
C ASP A 52 11.94 6.27 8.12
N ALA A 53 11.53 7.52 8.31
CA ALA A 53 10.14 7.86 8.66
C ALA A 53 9.16 7.46 7.55
N VAL A 54 9.53 7.62 6.29
CA VAL A 54 8.71 7.15 5.15
C VAL A 54 8.62 5.62 5.13
N LEU A 55 9.71 4.90 5.35
CA LEU A 55 9.69 3.43 5.42
C LEU A 55 8.81 2.92 6.57
N ARG A 56 8.94 3.52 7.76
CA ARG A 56 8.12 3.23 8.94
C ARG A 56 6.64 3.49 8.68
N LEU A 57 6.31 4.63 8.07
CA LEU A 57 4.94 4.98 7.68
C LEU A 57 4.35 3.92 6.74
N LEU A 58 5.11 3.50 5.73
CA LEU A 58 4.64 2.52 4.77
C LEU A 58 4.47 1.13 5.40
N ARG A 59 5.27 0.79 6.42
CA ARG A 59 5.05 -0.42 7.26
C ARG A 59 3.83 -0.34 8.18
N GLY A 60 3.09 0.76 8.16
CA GLY A 60 1.87 0.94 8.94
C GLY A 60 2.10 1.52 10.33
N GLU A 61 3.31 2.03 10.63
CA GLU A 61 3.52 2.72 11.90
C GLU A 61 2.66 3.99 11.99
N PRO A 62 2.08 4.31 13.16
CA PRO A 62 1.22 5.47 13.35
C PRO A 62 2.06 6.75 13.45
N LEU A 63 2.69 7.14 12.34
CA LEU A 63 3.43 8.39 12.19
C LEU A 63 2.52 9.45 11.58
N ASP A 64 2.58 10.66 12.10
CA ASP A 64 1.90 11.83 11.53
C ASP A 64 2.74 13.08 11.76
N GLU A 65 3.54 13.42 10.75
CA GLU A 65 4.44 14.56 10.79
C GLU A 65 4.20 15.45 9.57
N PRO A 66 4.35 16.79 9.69
CA PRO A 66 4.14 17.70 8.56
C PRO A 66 4.99 17.34 7.32
N ALA A 67 6.21 16.84 7.51
CA ALA A 67 7.07 16.41 6.42
C ALA A 67 6.54 15.17 5.71
N LEU A 68 5.96 14.21 6.45
CA LEU A 68 5.32 13.02 5.89
C LEU A 68 4.05 13.39 5.12
N ARG A 69 3.23 14.32 5.61
CA ARG A 69 2.04 14.81 4.88
C ARG A 69 2.43 15.43 3.53
N ARG A 70 3.45 16.29 3.53
CA ARG A 70 4.03 16.86 2.29
C ARG A 70 4.54 15.77 1.35
N HIS A 71 5.23 14.77 1.90
CA HIS A 71 5.75 13.65 1.11
C HIS A 71 4.63 12.87 0.43
N VAL A 72 3.61 12.46 1.20
CA VAL A 72 2.42 11.77 0.69
C VAL A 72 1.70 12.60 -0.38
N TYR A 73 1.47 13.88 -0.12
CA TYR A 73 0.87 14.79 -1.09
C TYR A 73 1.68 14.83 -2.39
N CYS A 74 3.00 15.02 -2.32
CA CYS A 74 3.89 15.03 -3.48
C CYS A 74 3.81 13.72 -4.28
N VAL A 75 3.86 12.57 -3.62
CA VAL A 75 3.80 11.26 -4.28
C VAL A 75 2.45 11.04 -4.95
N LEU A 76 1.33 11.27 -4.25
CA LEU A 76 -0.01 11.10 -4.82
C LEU A 76 -0.24 12.05 -6.01
N ARG A 77 0.30 13.28 -5.96
CA ARG A 77 0.29 14.23 -7.08
C ARG A 77 1.06 13.71 -8.28
N ARG A 78 2.27 13.19 -8.09
CA ARG A 78 3.10 12.61 -9.16
C ARG A 78 2.48 11.36 -9.77
N CYS A 79 1.90 10.50 -8.93
CA CYS A 79 1.10 9.35 -9.36
C CYS A 79 -0.20 9.75 -10.06
N LYS A 80 -0.57 11.03 -10.11
CA LYS A 80 -1.84 11.57 -10.63
C LYS A 80 -3.08 10.98 -9.94
N LEU A 81 -2.94 10.51 -8.70
CA LEU A 81 -4.07 10.00 -7.92
C LEU A 81 -4.88 11.13 -7.29
N ILE A 82 -4.28 12.32 -7.14
CA ILE A 82 -4.96 13.52 -6.59
C ILE A 82 -4.71 14.78 -7.42
N GLY A 83 -5.68 15.71 -7.35
CA GLY A 83 -5.56 17.07 -7.87
C GLY A 83 -4.67 17.97 -7.01
N LYS A 84 -4.43 19.21 -7.47
CA LYS A 84 -3.69 20.24 -6.70
C LYS A 84 -4.45 20.66 -5.42
N ASP A 85 -5.73 20.34 -5.38
CA ASP A 85 -6.65 20.54 -4.26
C ASP A 85 -6.62 19.38 -3.25
N GLY A 86 -5.81 18.35 -3.47
CA GLY A 86 -5.71 17.19 -2.59
C GLY A 86 -6.81 16.14 -2.80
N LYS A 87 -7.73 16.36 -3.74
CA LYS A 87 -8.89 15.47 -3.96
C LYS A 87 -8.57 14.33 -4.91
N LEU A 88 -9.15 13.16 -4.64
CA LEU A 88 -9.00 11.93 -5.43
C LEU A 88 -9.43 12.14 -6.90
N GLN A 89 -8.58 11.71 -7.83
CA GLN A 89 -8.89 11.63 -9.26
C GLN A 89 -9.33 10.20 -9.62
N LYS A 90 -10.62 9.93 -9.46
CA LYS A 90 -11.23 8.60 -9.68
C LYS A 90 -10.82 7.94 -11.00
N ALA A 91 -10.88 8.70 -12.09
CA ALA A 91 -10.51 8.21 -13.43
C ALA A 91 -9.04 7.75 -13.51
N ALA A 92 -8.14 8.40 -12.77
CA ALA A 92 -6.73 8.03 -12.73
C ALA A 92 -6.48 6.75 -11.92
N VAL A 93 -7.22 6.54 -10.82
CA VAL A 93 -7.20 5.28 -10.06
C VAL A 93 -7.66 4.12 -10.94
N MET A 94 -8.76 4.31 -11.67
CA MET A 94 -9.33 3.28 -12.54
C MET A 94 -8.43 2.90 -13.72
N GLY A 95 -7.56 3.80 -14.17
CA GLY A 95 -6.61 3.54 -15.23
C GLY A 95 -5.30 2.89 -14.78
N LYS A 96 -5.01 2.88 -13.47
CA LYS A 96 -3.72 2.42 -12.91
C LYS A 96 -3.79 1.08 -12.19
N LEU A 97 -4.99 0.57 -11.94
CA LEU A 97 -5.24 -0.69 -11.27
C LEU A 97 -5.89 -1.68 -12.25
N ALA A 98 -5.67 -2.97 -12.02
CA ALA A 98 -6.42 -4.00 -12.73
C ALA A 98 -7.94 -3.75 -12.57
N ARG A 99 -8.72 -3.89 -13.64
CA ARG A 99 -10.12 -3.40 -13.68
C ARG A 99 -11.02 -3.90 -12.55
N ALA A 100 -10.79 -5.11 -12.03
CA ALA A 100 -11.53 -5.65 -10.89
C ALA A 100 -11.18 -4.91 -9.59
N ASP A 101 -9.88 -4.91 -9.24
CA ASP A 101 -9.35 -4.22 -8.05
C ASP A 101 -9.61 -2.71 -8.09
N ALA A 102 -9.57 -2.12 -9.28
CA ALA A 102 -9.79 -0.71 -9.51
C ALA A 102 -11.16 -0.23 -9.00
N ARG A 103 -12.22 -1.01 -9.20
CA ARG A 103 -13.58 -0.60 -8.80
C ARG A 103 -13.74 -0.63 -7.29
N ASP A 104 -13.23 -1.66 -6.63
CA ASP A 104 -13.34 -1.81 -5.19
C ASP A 104 -12.38 -0.85 -4.47
N ALA A 105 -11.16 -0.69 -4.98
CA ALA A 105 -10.21 0.33 -4.50
C ALA A 105 -10.78 1.73 -4.63
N THR A 106 -11.38 2.08 -5.79
CA THR A 106 -11.97 3.41 -5.99
C THR A 106 -13.12 3.66 -5.01
N LYS A 107 -14.03 2.70 -4.81
CA LYS A 107 -15.11 2.83 -3.83
C LYS A 107 -14.58 3.02 -2.41
N VAL A 108 -13.58 2.25 -2.02
CA VAL A 108 -12.95 2.38 -0.70
C VAL A 108 -12.31 3.76 -0.55
N LEU A 109 -11.52 4.19 -1.54
CA LEU A 109 -10.86 5.49 -1.54
C LEU A 109 -11.84 6.66 -1.62
N GLU A 110 -13.02 6.49 -2.20
CA GLU A 110 -14.08 7.51 -2.17
C GLU A 110 -14.73 7.64 -0.80
N SER A 111 -14.85 6.53 -0.07
CA SER A 111 -15.25 6.56 1.34
C SER A 111 -14.14 7.14 2.23
N CYS A 112 -12.93 7.30 1.69
CA CYS A 112 -11.80 7.94 2.33
C CYS A 112 -11.69 9.41 1.88
N GLY A 113 -11.42 10.29 2.83
CA GLY A 113 -11.08 11.68 2.53
C GLY A 113 -12.27 12.62 2.51
N GLN A 114 -12.52 13.22 3.66
CA GLN A 114 -13.16 14.54 3.80
C GLN A 114 -12.64 15.30 5.03
N GLN A 115 -11.41 15.00 5.49
CA GLN A 115 -10.85 15.63 6.68
C GLN A 115 -9.58 16.39 6.31
N GLY A 116 -9.55 17.66 6.71
CA GLY A 116 -8.41 18.56 6.48
C GLY A 116 -8.79 19.81 5.68
N ASP A 117 -8.13 20.92 6.01
CA ASP A 117 -8.38 22.22 5.39
C ASP A 117 -7.41 22.52 4.24
N LYS A 118 -6.26 21.85 4.22
CA LYS A 118 -5.22 22.02 3.19
C LYS A 118 -5.19 20.81 2.26
N PRO A 119 -4.74 21.00 1.00
CA PRO A 119 -4.52 19.89 0.06
C PRO A 119 -3.67 18.75 0.63
N GLU A 120 -2.67 19.07 1.45
CA GLU A 120 -1.80 18.10 2.10
C GLU A 120 -2.53 17.28 3.17
N ASP A 121 -3.43 17.90 3.93
CA ASP A 121 -4.22 17.23 4.97
C ASP A 121 -5.27 16.31 4.34
N LEU A 122 -5.90 16.74 3.25
CA LEU A 122 -6.82 15.92 2.46
C LEU A 122 -6.11 14.69 1.87
N ALA A 123 -4.92 14.90 1.27
CA ALA A 123 -4.11 13.82 0.73
C ALA A 123 -3.65 12.86 1.83
N TRP A 124 -3.29 13.37 2.99
CA TRP A 124 -2.91 12.59 4.16
C TRP A 124 -4.07 11.73 4.68
N SER A 125 -5.26 12.32 4.85
CA SER A 125 -6.48 11.62 5.28
C SER A 125 -6.83 10.49 4.31
N LEU A 126 -6.79 10.78 3.00
CA LEU A 126 -7.03 9.80 1.95
C LEU A 126 -6.02 8.64 2.02
N PHE A 127 -4.73 8.95 2.14
CA PHE A 127 -3.66 7.95 2.20
C PHE A 127 -3.77 7.06 3.43
N ARG A 128 -3.95 7.65 4.62
CA ARG A 128 -4.11 6.90 5.88
C ARG A 128 -5.31 5.97 5.83
N CYS A 129 -6.48 6.49 5.43
CA CYS A 129 -7.68 5.66 5.29
C CYS A 129 -7.48 4.55 4.24
N GLY A 130 -6.79 4.84 3.14
CA GLY A 130 -6.44 3.83 2.13
C GLY A 130 -5.50 2.74 2.66
N LEU A 131 -4.51 3.10 3.48
CA LEU A 131 -3.63 2.15 4.16
C LEU A 131 -4.40 1.30 5.19
N ASP A 132 -5.16 1.94 6.07
CA ASP A 132 -5.93 1.27 7.13
C ASP A 132 -6.94 0.27 6.54
N ARG A 133 -7.56 0.62 5.39
CA ARG A 133 -8.50 -0.25 4.67
C ARG A 133 -7.84 -1.20 3.68
N LYS A 134 -6.50 -1.23 3.62
CA LYS A 134 -5.72 -2.06 2.69
C LYS A 134 -5.98 -1.81 1.20
N ALA A 135 -6.67 -0.72 0.86
CA ALA A 135 -6.93 -0.30 -0.51
C ALA A 135 -5.72 0.38 -1.18
N MET A 136 -4.74 0.79 -0.38
CA MET A 136 -3.43 1.28 -0.83
C MET A 136 -2.28 0.33 -0.45
N LEU A 137 -2.58 -0.89 0.05
CA LEU A 137 -1.53 -1.75 0.59
C LEU A 137 -0.55 -2.20 -0.50
N LEU A 138 0.67 -1.68 -0.39
CA LEU A 138 1.86 -2.20 -1.01
C LEU A 138 2.26 -3.51 -0.32
N HIS A 139 1.85 -4.66 -0.83
CA HIS A 139 2.44 -5.94 -0.41
C HIS A 139 3.88 -6.15 -0.93
N HIS A 140 4.53 -5.12 -1.52
CA HIS A 140 6.00 -5.01 -1.53
C HIS A 140 6.41 -3.57 -1.26
N LEU A 141 6.49 -3.22 0.01
CA LEU A 141 7.66 -2.48 0.46
C LEU A 141 8.89 -3.36 0.24
N PRO A 142 10.07 -2.79 -0.07
CA PRO A 142 11.27 -3.59 -0.07
C PRO A 142 11.41 -4.22 1.32
N ASN A 143 11.14 -5.53 1.43
CA ASN A 143 12.11 -6.33 2.13
C ASN A 143 13.30 -6.39 1.20
N ASP A 144 14.49 -6.25 1.76
CA ASP A 144 15.77 -6.36 1.05
C ASP A 144 16.01 -7.78 0.49
N THR A 145 14.96 -8.57 0.27
CA THR A 145 14.98 -10.00 -0.06
C THR A 145 14.31 -10.35 -1.38
N ASP A 146 13.68 -9.40 -2.09
CA ASP A 146 12.94 -9.70 -3.33
C ASP A 146 13.68 -9.24 -4.61
N ASP A 147 14.95 -8.84 -4.49
CA ASP A 147 15.83 -8.57 -5.66
C ASP A 147 16.60 -9.83 -6.13
N ASP A 148 16.36 -11.00 -5.54
CA ASP A 148 16.98 -12.28 -5.93
C ASP A 148 15.96 -13.41 -6.10
N MET A 149 15.24 -13.44 -7.24
CA MET A 149 14.91 -14.68 -7.99
C MET A 149 14.30 -14.41 -9.37
#